data_AF-A0A4R8RUP0-F1
#
_entry.id   AF-A0A4R8RUP0-F1
#
_cell.length_a   1.000
_cell.length_b   1.000
_cell.length_c   1.000
_cell.angle_alpha   90.00
_cell.angle_beta   90.00
_cell.angle_gamma   90.00
#
_symmetry.space_group_name_H-M   'P 1'
#
loop_
_entity.id
_entity.type
_entity.pdbx_description
1 polymer ?
#
loop_
_entity_poly.entity_id
_entity_poly.type
_entity_poly.pdbx_seq_one_letter_code
_entity_poly.pdbx_strand_id
1 'polypeptide(L)'
;MADERLLLTKVHGLSDLELAALLCLVNREHCIVSTPPVALNELVEELQLIATKIFGLKCAVVDCTPQTSLEDFASSILTHQSLAAARSGSPLRTRNESYFSRAGISPLTSVTASSPTGPGTAGNSSIANVVVARNLDRAQKTVQIQVLELLRTRRIFTRTSVQTAPKQFLFIAALGSESGGQAHVTLHLNDYFFIAHWHDPDDGFPNLDEAYDAADGAETASTESVLKKSTHDDVPPLADDPLFSEGDIAALAKLSREVQIEVDVTRYQMNVVSYLRMHRAVAGGIEPSATKHFEQLLKCLAPLHSLDFVTPALVHLAARKVYLHRVRIVHPRQERSMQWGSQLEAIESILEGISPEDVIEDVLSMVAAPL
;
A
#
# COMPACT_ATOMS: atom_id res chain seq x y z
N MET A 1 21.45 1.87 18.69
CA MET A 1 22.74 1.26 18.29
C MET A 1 22.65 -0.26 18.10
N ALA A 2 22.36 -1.08 19.13
CA ALA A 2 22.22 -2.53 18.93
C ALA A 2 20.92 -2.91 18.20
N ASP A 3 19.79 -2.34 18.63
CA ASP A 3 18.48 -2.58 18.00
C ASP A 3 18.42 -2.06 16.56
N GLU A 4 19.00 -0.89 16.28
CA GLU A 4 19.08 -0.33 14.92
C GLU A 4 19.85 -1.24 13.95
N ARG A 5 20.95 -1.84 14.39
CA ARG A 5 21.71 -2.78 13.53
C ARG A 5 20.93 -4.05 13.23
N LEU A 6 20.18 -4.57 14.21
CA LEU A 6 19.28 -5.70 14.01
C LEU A 6 18.16 -5.34 13.04
N LEU A 7 17.57 -4.16 13.16
CA LEU A 7 16.56 -3.66 12.22
C LEU A 7 17.11 -3.57 10.81
N LEU A 8 18.33 -3.06 10.63
CA LEU A 8 18.95 -2.95 9.31
C LEU A 8 19.27 -4.33 8.71
N THR A 9 19.72 -5.28 9.52
CA THR A 9 19.94 -6.66 9.05
C THR A 9 18.63 -7.31 8.60
N LYS A 10 17.53 -7.07 9.32
CA LYS A 10 16.18 -7.51 8.89
C LYS A 10 15.80 -6.89 7.55
N VAL A 11 16.02 -5.57 7.38
CA VAL A 11 15.71 -4.85 6.14
C VAL A 11 16.53 -5.37 4.95
N HIS A 12 17.82 -5.66 5.13
CA HIS A 12 18.67 -6.17 4.05
C HIS A 12 18.33 -7.59 3.60
N GLY A 13 17.59 -8.34 4.42
CA GLY A 13 17.07 -9.65 4.06
C GLY A 13 15.73 -9.61 3.32
N LEU A 14 15.14 -8.42 3.12
CA LEU A 14 13.83 -8.30 2.49
C LEU A 14 13.90 -8.39 0.97
N SER A 15 12.86 -8.98 0.39
CA SER A 15 12.61 -8.91 -1.04
C SER A 15 12.18 -7.49 -1.46
N ASP A 16 12.24 -7.24 -2.77
CA ASP A 16 11.87 -5.95 -3.35
C ASP A 16 10.40 -5.57 -3.10
N LEU A 17 9.49 -6.56 -3.07
CA LEU A 17 8.07 -6.37 -2.75
C LEU A 17 7.85 -6.02 -1.28
N GLU A 18 8.56 -6.71 -0.39
CA GLU A 18 8.53 -6.49 1.05
C GLU A 18 9.07 -5.10 1.41
N LEU A 19 10.17 -4.73 0.75
CA LEU A 19 10.78 -3.41 0.88
C LEU A 19 9.82 -2.30 0.41
N ALA A 20 9.13 -2.51 -0.72
CA ALA A 20 8.13 -1.56 -1.21
C ALA A 20 6.97 -1.38 -0.21
N ALA A 21 6.45 -2.48 0.35
CA ALA A 21 5.42 -2.45 1.38
C ALA A 21 5.90 -1.74 2.66
N LEU A 22 7.12 -2.02 3.11
CA LEU A 22 7.73 -1.36 4.28
C LEU A 22 7.86 0.15 4.06
N LEU A 23 8.36 0.58 2.91
CA LEU A 23 8.52 2.00 2.57
C LEU A 23 7.18 2.75 2.59
N CYS A 24 6.11 2.11 2.13
CA CYS A 24 4.76 2.67 2.18
C CYS A 24 4.21 2.74 3.62
N LEU A 25 4.42 1.70 4.44
CA LEU A 25 4.00 1.70 5.84
C LEU A 25 4.72 2.77 6.68
N VAL A 26 6.02 2.94 6.47
CA VAL A 26 6.85 3.95 7.12
C VAL A 26 6.35 5.37 6.81
N ASN A 27 6.00 5.64 5.55
CA ASN A 27 5.48 6.94 5.12
C ASN A 27 3.98 7.14 5.35
N ARG A 28 3.24 6.05 5.66
CA ARG A 28 1.77 6.01 5.69
C ARG A 28 1.13 6.43 4.36
N GLU A 29 1.75 5.98 3.29
CA GLU A 29 1.30 6.18 1.91
C GLU A 29 0.99 4.83 1.24
N HIS A 30 0.66 4.86 -0.04
CA HIS A 30 0.11 3.71 -0.80
C HIS A 30 0.95 3.41 -2.03
N CYS A 31 0.93 2.19 -2.55
CA CYS A 31 1.71 1.80 -3.73
C CYS A 31 0.88 1.14 -4.83
N ILE A 32 1.45 1.20 -6.03
CA ILE A 32 1.06 0.36 -7.16
C ILE A 32 2.12 -0.72 -7.29
N VAL A 33 1.68 -1.97 -7.44
CA VAL A 33 2.57 -3.08 -7.80
C VAL A 33 2.05 -3.66 -9.10
N SER A 34 2.91 -3.76 -10.10
CA SER A 34 2.57 -4.25 -11.41
C SER A 34 3.42 -5.45 -11.79
N THR A 35 2.84 -6.35 -12.55
CA THR A 35 3.47 -7.60 -13.01
C THR A 35 2.80 -8.05 -14.31
N PRO A 36 3.40 -8.93 -15.12
CA PRO A 36 2.73 -9.54 -16.25
C PRO A 36 1.39 -10.18 -15.83
N PRO A 37 0.34 -10.09 -16.65
CA PRO A 37 -1.01 -10.52 -16.27
C PRO A 37 -1.12 -12.00 -15.89
N VAL A 38 -0.17 -12.83 -16.33
CA VAL A 38 -0.07 -14.26 -16.01
C VAL A 38 0.26 -14.49 -14.54
N ALA A 39 1.19 -13.71 -13.98
CA ALA A 39 1.69 -13.85 -12.61
C ALA A 39 0.89 -13.02 -11.58
N LEU A 40 -0.16 -12.32 -12.00
CA LEU A 40 -0.93 -11.44 -11.12
C LEU A 40 -1.60 -12.17 -9.94
N ASN A 41 -2.00 -13.44 -10.12
CA ASN A 41 -2.57 -14.23 -9.01
C ASN A 41 -1.52 -14.49 -7.93
N GLU A 42 -0.36 -14.99 -8.35
CA GLU A 42 0.78 -15.31 -7.47
C GLU A 42 1.25 -14.04 -6.73
N LEU A 43 1.31 -12.90 -7.42
CA LEU A 43 1.61 -11.62 -6.78
C LEU A 43 0.60 -11.25 -5.69
N VAL A 44 -0.70 -11.44 -5.93
CA VAL A 44 -1.74 -11.11 -4.93
C VAL A 44 -1.62 -12.01 -3.71
N GLU A 45 -1.36 -13.31 -3.91
CA GLU A 45 -1.12 -14.27 -2.83
C GLU A 45 0.16 -13.91 -2.05
N GLU A 46 1.26 -13.59 -2.73
CA GLU A 46 2.50 -13.13 -2.13
C GLU A 46 2.27 -11.86 -1.28
N LEU A 47 1.53 -10.87 -1.79
CA LEU A 47 1.22 -9.65 -1.04
C LEU A 47 0.36 -9.91 0.20
N GLN A 48 -0.54 -10.91 0.17
CA GLN A 48 -1.28 -11.35 1.35
C GLN A 48 -0.34 -11.99 2.40
N LEU A 49 0.59 -12.83 1.95
CA LEU A 49 1.59 -13.45 2.82
C LEU A 49 2.52 -12.40 3.42
N ILE A 50 3.00 -11.44 2.64
CA ILE A 50 3.80 -10.31 3.13
C ILE A 50 3.03 -9.54 4.22
N ALA A 51 1.76 -9.22 3.99
CA ALA A 51 0.95 -8.50 4.97
C ALA A 51 0.82 -9.27 6.30
N THR A 52 0.57 -10.57 6.24
CA THR A 52 0.28 -11.42 7.40
C THR A 52 1.53 -11.94 8.11
N LYS A 53 2.50 -12.48 7.39
CA LYS A 53 3.74 -13.10 7.91
C LYS A 53 4.78 -12.08 8.35
N ILE A 54 4.96 -11.00 7.58
CA ILE A 54 6.07 -10.06 7.80
C ILE A 54 5.65 -8.92 8.71
N PHE A 55 4.44 -8.38 8.49
CA PHE A 55 3.93 -7.24 9.24
C PHE A 55 2.87 -7.58 10.29
N GLY A 56 2.33 -8.81 10.30
CA GLY A 56 1.28 -9.21 11.24
C GLY A 56 -0.03 -8.43 11.05
N LEU A 57 -0.28 -7.93 9.83
CA LEU A 57 -1.42 -7.07 9.51
C LEU A 57 -2.53 -7.86 8.84
N LYS A 58 -3.78 -7.49 9.16
CA LYS A 58 -4.95 -8.05 8.48
C LYS A 58 -5.00 -7.57 7.04
N CYS A 59 -5.05 -8.51 6.11
CA CYS A 59 -5.17 -8.25 4.69
C CYS A 59 -6.61 -8.53 4.21
N ALA A 60 -7.12 -7.66 3.32
CA ALA A 60 -8.34 -7.91 2.55
C ALA A 60 -8.02 -7.73 1.07
N VAL A 61 -8.57 -8.60 0.23
CA VAL A 61 -8.35 -8.58 -1.22
C VAL A 61 -9.64 -8.27 -1.94
N VAL A 62 -9.55 -7.39 -2.94
CA VAL A 62 -10.69 -6.93 -3.70
C VAL A 62 -10.42 -7.12 -5.18
N ASP A 63 -11.21 -7.99 -5.81
CA ASP A 63 -11.17 -8.20 -7.25
C ASP A 63 -11.98 -7.13 -7.97
N CYS A 64 -11.28 -6.24 -8.67
CA CYS A 64 -11.92 -5.18 -9.43
C CYS A 64 -12.25 -5.65 -10.85
N THR A 65 -13.55 -5.60 -11.17
CA THR A 65 -14.10 -5.87 -12.49
C THR A 65 -14.92 -4.67 -12.96
N PRO A 66 -15.26 -4.55 -14.25
CA PRO A 66 -16.13 -3.47 -14.72
C PRO A 66 -17.55 -3.53 -14.13
N GLN A 67 -17.93 -4.64 -13.49
CA GLN A 67 -19.24 -4.82 -12.85
C GLN A 67 -19.21 -4.56 -11.33
N THR A 68 -18.03 -4.41 -10.73
CA THR A 68 -17.89 -4.19 -9.29
C THR A 68 -18.63 -2.92 -8.87
N SER A 69 -19.61 -3.08 -7.97
CA SER A 69 -20.36 -1.95 -7.42
C SER A 69 -19.64 -1.31 -6.23
N LEU A 70 -20.08 -0.13 -5.82
CA LEU A 70 -19.56 0.55 -4.62
C LEU A 70 -19.81 -0.27 -3.33
N GLU A 71 -20.93 -0.99 -3.29
CA GLU A 71 -21.29 -1.84 -2.15
C GLU A 71 -20.40 -3.07 -2.08
N ASP A 72 -20.12 -3.71 -3.22
CA ASP A 72 -19.22 -4.87 -3.31
C ASP A 72 -17.80 -4.47 -2.91
N PHE A 73 -17.33 -3.31 -3.36
CA PHE A 73 -16.04 -2.77 -2.93
C PHE A 73 -16.01 -2.53 -1.42
N ALA A 74 -17.04 -1.89 -0.87
CA ALA A 74 -17.10 -1.56 0.55
C ALA A 74 -17.22 -2.80 1.44
N SER A 75 -17.96 -3.84 1.03
CA SER A 75 -18.05 -5.09 1.78
C SER A 75 -16.73 -5.85 1.76
N SER A 76 -16.03 -5.87 0.61
CA SER A 76 -14.78 -6.64 0.44
C SER A 76 -13.62 -6.10 1.29
N ILE A 77 -13.57 -4.79 1.56
CA ILE A 77 -12.51 -4.21 2.42
C ILE A 77 -12.78 -4.35 3.92
N LEU A 78 -14.00 -4.74 4.30
CA LEU A 78 -14.42 -4.82 5.71
C LEU A 78 -14.14 -6.22 6.24
N THR A 79 -13.31 -6.28 7.29
CA THR A 79 -13.13 -7.51 8.06
C THR A 79 -14.17 -7.57 9.16
N HIS A 80 -14.88 -8.69 9.24
CA HIS A 80 -15.75 -8.96 10.37
C HIS A 80 -14.90 -9.39 11.56
N GLN A 81 -14.92 -8.60 12.63
CA GLN A 81 -14.36 -9.05 13.89
C GLN A 81 -15.24 -10.19 14.41
N SER A 82 -14.79 -11.44 14.19
CA SER A 82 -15.31 -12.59 14.92
C SER A 82 -15.15 -12.27 16.39
N LEU A 83 -16.27 -12.04 17.08
CA LEU A 83 -16.31 -12.09 18.53
C LEU A 83 -16.00 -13.56 18.87
N ALA A 84 -14.70 -13.88 18.98
CA ALA A 84 -14.27 -15.05 19.72
C ALA A 84 -15.00 -14.95 21.05
N ALA A 85 -15.98 -15.84 21.23
CA ALA A 85 -16.84 -15.84 22.38
C ALA A 85 -15.95 -15.84 23.61
N ALA A 86 -15.84 -14.70 24.27
CA ALA A 86 -15.39 -14.66 25.65
C ALA A 86 -16.44 -15.45 26.41
N ARG A 87 -16.24 -16.76 26.50
CA ARG A 87 -16.87 -17.64 27.48
C ARG A 87 -16.31 -17.23 28.84
N SER A 88 -16.62 -16.01 29.27
CA SER A 88 -16.53 -15.62 30.66
C SER A 88 -17.72 -16.29 31.33
N GLY A 89 -17.51 -17.53 31.77
CA GLY A 89 -18.40 -18.18 32.70
C GLY A 89 -18.37 -17.41 34.01
N SER A 90 -19.31 -16.49 34.21
CA SER A 90 -19.58 -15.97 35.55
C SER A 90 -20.68 -16.83 36.19
N PRO A 91 -20.42 -17.51 37.32
CA PRO A 91 -21.45 -18.28 37.99
C PRO A 91 -22.43 -17.34 38.69
N LEU A 92 -23.71 -17.67 38.57
CA LEU A 92 -24.84 -17.12 39.31
C LEU A 92 -24.48 -16.92 40.78
N ARG A 93 -24.51 -15.66 41.24
CA ARG A 93 -24.61 -15.36 42.68
C ARG A 93 -26.05 -15.04 43.06
N THR A 94 -26.48 -15.83 44.04
CA THR A 94 -27.80 -15.89 44.63
C THR A 94 -28.21 -14.58 45.29
N ARG A 95 -29.43 -14.16 44.94
CA ARG A 95 -30.38 -13.34 45.68
C ARG A 95 -30.12 -13.36 47.20
N ASN A 96 -29.87 -12.19 47.79
CA ASN A 96 -30.10 -11.97 49.21
C ASN A 96 -30.88 -10.66 49.39
N GLU A 97 -32.11 -10.80 49.87
CA GLU A 97 -32.97 -9.70 50.31
C GLU A 97 -32.50 -9.23 51.68
N SER A 98 -32.45 -7.91 51.89
CA SER A 98 -32.51 -7.35 53.25
C SER A 98 -33.14 -5.96 53.21
N TYR A 99 -34.35 -5.91 53.76
CA TYR A 99 -35.07 -4.73 54.22
C TYR A 99 -34.25 -3.98 55.27
N PHE A 100 -34.03 -2.67 55.11
CA PHE A 100 -34.20 -1.64 56.16
C PHE A 100 -33.87 -0.24 55.60
N SER A 101 -34.78 0.68 55.83
CA SER A 101 -34.79 2.08 55.39
C SER A 101 -33.84 2.97 56.20
N ARG A 102 -33.21 3.98 55.56
CA ARG A 102 -33.21 5.36 56.10
C ARG A 102 -32.76 6.42 55.09
N ALA A 103 -33.48 7.53 55.15
CA ALA A 103 -33.32 8.75 54.37
C ALA A 103 -31.98 9.48 54.65
N GLY A 104 -31.47 10.16 53.62
CA GLY A 104 -30.39 11.15 53.77
C GLY A 104 -29.74 11.56 52.45
N ILE A 105 -30.23 12.68 51.88
CA ILE A 105 -29.44 13.77 51.25
C ILE A 105 -28.55 13.39 50.03
N SER A 106 -28.94 13.90 48.85
CA SER A 106 -28.15 13.91 47.59
C SER A 106 -26.82 14.66 47.72
N PRO A 107 -25.84 14.39 46.84
CA PRO A 107 -25.64 15.36 45.75
C PRO A 107 -25.48 14.72 44.36
N LEU A 108 -25.64 15.56 43.35
CA LEU A 108 -25.73 15.25 41.93
C LEU A 108 -24.51 14.46 41.40
N THR A 109 -24.77 13.30 40.82
CA THR A 109 -23.85 12.63 39.88
C THR A 109 -24.47 12.59 38.50
N SER A 110 -23.67 13.06 37.55
CA SER A 110 -23.88 13.17 36.11
C SER A 110 -24.63 12.00 35.49
N VAL A 111 -25.70 12.32 34.79
CA VAL A 111 -26.39 11.44 33.83
C VAL A 111 -25.45 11.23 32.64
N THR A 112 -24.66 10.16 32.65
CA THR A 112 -24.11 9.62 31.41
C THR A 112 -25.27 8.97 30.67
N ALA A 113 -25.72 9.62 29.59
CA ALA A 113 -26.69 9.08 28.66
C ALA A 113 -26.12 7.80 28.02
N SER A 114 -26.52 6.64 28.56
CA SER A 114 -26.44 5.38 27.84
C SER A 114 -27.53 5.41 26.76
N SER A 115 -27.11 5.57 25.51
CA SER A 115 -27.96 5.46 24.33
C SER A 115 -28.71 4.12 24.35
N PRO A 116 -30.01 4.09 24.01
CA PRO A 116 -30.81 2.88 24.09
C PRO A 116 -30.42 1.88 23.00
N THR A 117 -30.37 0.62 23.41
CA THR A 117 -30.34 -0.58 22.58
C THR A 117 -31.39 -0.51 21.46
N GLY A 118 -30.93 -0.35 20.22
CA GLY A 118 -31.69 -0.70 19.03
C GLY A 118 -31.48 -2.17 18.65
N PRO A 119 -32.44 -2.83 17.98
CA PRO A 119 -32.29 -4.19 17.51
C PRO A 119 -31.46 -4.18 16.23
N GLY A 120 -30.24 -4.70 16.30
CA GLY A 120 -29.36 -4.84 15.17
C GLY A 120 -27.95 -5.08 15.67
N THR A 121 -27.56 -6.35 15.72
CA THR A 121 -26.16 -6.79 15.77
C THR A 121 -25.44 -6.28 14.52
N ALA A 122 -25.12 -4.99 14.48
CA ALA A 122 -24.05 -4.49 13.64
C ALA A 122 -22.78 -5.04 14.26
N GLY A 123 -22.31 -6.19 13.74
CA GLY A 123 -20.99 -6.68 14.08
C GLY A 123 -19.98 -5.55 13.85
N ASN A 124 -19.01 -5.41 14.75
CA ASN A 124 -17.93 -4.44 14.62
C ASN A 124 -17.11 -4.79 13.37
N SER A 125 -17.56 -4.34 12.19
CA SER A 125 -16.78 -4.43 10.97
C SER A 125 -15.77 -3.30 10.99
N SER A 126 -14.54 -3.60 10.63
CA SER A 126 -13.46 -2.62 10.53
C SER A 126 -12.72 -2.84 9.22
N ILE A 127 -12.25 -1.76 8.61
CA ILE A 127 -11.43 -1.86 7.40
C ILE A 127 -10.14 -2.63 7.73
N ALA A 128 -9.72 -3.52 6.84
CA ALA A 128 -8.44 -4.22 6.95
C ALA A 128 -7.26 -3.23 7.03
N ASN A 129 -6.15 -3.67 7.63
CA ASN A 129 -4.93 -2.87 7.69
C ASN A 129 -4.26 -2.77 6.31
N VAL A 130 -4.24 -3.87 5.58
CA VAL A 130 -3.74 -3.93 4.20
C VAL A 130 -4.91 -4.25 3.28
N VAL A 131 -5.09 -3.47 2.22
CA VAL A 131 -6.07 -3.72 1.17
C VAL A 131 -5.33 -3.90 -0.14
N VAL A 132 -5.45 -5.09 -0.74
CA VAL A 132 -4.90 -5.39 -2.06
C VAL A 132 -6.03 -5.34 -3.08
N ALA A 133 -6.02 -4.32 -3.93
CA ALA A 133 -7.01 -4.15 -4.99
C ALA A 133 -6.45 -4.68 -6.30
N ARG A 134 -6.95 -5.83 -6.75
CA ARG A 134 -6.56 -6.48 -7.99
C ARG A 134 -7.27 -5.84 -9.17
N ASN A 135 -6.54 -5.54 -10.25
CA ASN A 135 -7.07 -4.99 -11.51
C ASN A 135 -7.88 -3.69 -11.31
N LEU A 136 -7.42 -2.81 -10.43
CA LEU A 136 -8.10 -1.54 -10.13
C LEU A 136 -8.28 -0.65 -11.36
N ASP A 137 -7.40 -0.79 -12.35
CA ASP A 137 -7.48 -0.17 -13.67
C ASP A 137 -8.77 -0.52 -14.44
N ARG A 138 -9.30 -1.75 -14.26
CA ARG A 138 -10.53 -2.24 -14.89
C ARG A 138 -11.81 -1.86 -14.14
N ALA A 139 -11.69 -1.33 -12.93
CA ALA A 139 -12.83 -0.92 -12.12
C ALA A 139 -13.59 0.25 -12.75
N GLN A 140 -14.87 0.39 -12.40
CA GLN A 140 -15.62 1.60 -12.77
C GLN A 140 -15.00 2.86 -12.16
N LYS A 141 -15.14 4.00 -12.86
CA LYS A 141 -14.63 5.30 -12.39
C LYS A 141 -15.17 5.68 -11.01
N THR A 142 -16.42 5.30 -10.71
CA THR A 142 -17.06 5.51 -9.40
C THR A 142 -16.30 4.78 -8.28
N VAL A 143 -15.90 3.53 -8.51
CA VAL A 143 -15.10 2.76 -7.55
C VAL A 143 -13.72 3.41 -7.37
N GLN A 144 -13.06 3.82 -8.45
CA GLN A 144 -11.77 4.51 -8.36
C GLN A 144 -11.88 5.86 -7.60
N ILE A 145 -12.99 6.59 -7.75
CA ILE A 145 -13.27 7.80 -6.96
C ILE A 145 -13.47 7.45 -5.47
N GLN A 146 -14.13 6.34 -5.16
CA GLN A 146 -14.29 5.88 -3.78
C GLN A 146 -12.96 5.49 -3.15
N VAL A 147 -12.09 4.82 -3.91
CA VAL A 147 -10.71 4.54 -3.49
C VAL A 147 -9.98 5.86 -3.24
N LEU A 148 -10.04 6.82 -4.15
CA LEU A 148 -9.44 8.15 -3.98
C LEU A 148 -9.92 8.84 -2.70
N GLU A 149 -11.22 8.77 -2.41
CA GLU A 149 -11.78 9.30 -1.17
C GLU A 149 -11.24 8.56 0.07
N LEU A 150 -11.11 7.24 0.00
CA LEU A 150 -10.54 6.41 1.06
C LEU A 150 -9.07 6.77 1.31
N LEU A 151 -8.24 6.92 0.28
CA LEU A 151 -6.82 7.29 0.44
C LEU A 151 -6.69 8.70 1.02
N ARG A 152 -7.53 9.65 0.58
CA ARG A 152 -7.48 11.05 1.02
C ARG A 152 -8.03 11.27 2.42
N THR A 153 -9.18 10.68 2.74
CA THR A 153 -9.91 10.94 4.00
C THR A 153 -9.71 9.87 5.06
N ARG A 154 -9.13 8.72 4.67
CA ARG A 154 -9.02 7.50 5.50
C ARG A 154 -10.37 7.04 6.04
N ARG A 155 -11.43 7.29 5.30
CA ARG A 155 -12.80 6.92 5.65
C ARG A 155 -13.52 6.43 4.41
N ILE A 156 -14.42 5.48 4.61
CA ILE A 156 -15.38 5.05 3.61
C ILE A 156 -16.79 5.28 4.15
N PHE A 157 -17.67 5.78 3.29
CA PHE A 157 -19.07 5.99 3.59
C PHE A 157 -19.87 4.83 3.01
N THR A 158 -20.38 3.95 3.88
CA THR A 158 -21.37 2.96 3.47
C THR A 158 -22.78 3.50 3.74
N ARG A 159 -23.81 2.89 3.16
CA ARG A 159 -25.21 3.30 3.40
C ARG A 159 -25.58 3.30 4.89
N THR A 160 -24.95 2.42 5.65
CA THR A 160 -25.33 2.12 7.04
C THR A 160 -24.37 2.71 8.07
N SER A 161 -23.16 3.11 7.69
CA SER A 161 -22.13 3.53 8.64
C SER A 161 -20.96 4.24 7.95
N VAL A 162 -20.25 5.08 8.70
CA VAL A 162 -18.96 5.62 8.27
C VAL A 162 -17.86 4.80 8.94
N GLN A 163 -17.00 4.17 8.15
CA GLN A 163 -15.91 3.35 8.65
C GLN A 163 -14.59 4.08 8.44
N THR A 164 -13.78 4.15 9.50
CA THR A 164 -12.46 4.81 9.45
C THR A 164 -11.37 3.75 9.29
N ALA A 165 -10.42 4.00 8.40
CA ALA A 165 -9.29 3.12 8.19
C ALA A 165 -8.37 3.09 9.43
N PRO A 166 -7.72 1.96 9.72
CA PRO A 166 -6.77 1.85 10.84
C PRO A 166 -5.61 2.86 10.75
N LYS A 167 -4.89 3.04 11.87
CA LYS A 167 -3.71 3.94 11.89
C LYS A 167 -2.61 3.45 10.94
N GLN A 168 -2.36 2.15 10.94
CA GLN A 168 -1.52 1.45 9.96
C GLN A 168 -2.43 0.95 8.85
N PHE A 169 -2.51 1.75 7.79
CA PHE A 169 -3.33 1.46 6.63
C PHE A 169 -2.46 1.54 5.38
N LEU A 170 -2.41 0.43 4.64
CA LEU A 170 -1.73 0.30 3.37
C LEU A 170 -2.73 -0.14 2.32
N PHE A 171 -2.77 0.59 1.21
CA PHE A 171 -3.53 0.23 0.04
C PHE A 171 -2.54 -0.08 -1.08
N ILE A 172 -2.67 -1.26 -1.67
CA ILE A 172 -1.82 -1.74 -2.76
C ILE A 172 -2.71 -1.99 -3.97
N ALA A 173 -2.46 -1.26 -5.05
CA ALA A 173 -3.10 -1.55 -6.33
C ALA A 173 -2.24 -2.58 -7.09
N ALA A 174 -2.71 -3.82 -7.17
CA ALA A 174 -2.06 -4.89 -7.92
C ALA A 174 -2.59 -4.90 -9.36
N LEU A 175 -1.75 -4.53 -10.34
CA LEU A 175 -2.15 -4.32 -11.73
C LEU A 175 -1.43 -5.29 -12.67
N GLY A 176 -2.18 -5.97 -13.54
CA GLY A 176 -1.61 -6.76 -14.64
C GLY A 176 -1.30 -5.88 -15.85
N SER A 177 -0.04 -5.74 -16.22
CA SER A 177 0.38 -4.93 -17.39
C SER A 177 1.57 -5.57 -18.09
N GLU A 178 1.90 -5.12 -19.31
CA GLU A 178 3.07 -5.61 -20.06
C GLU A 178 4.39 -4.98 -19.58
N SER A 179 4.32 -3.77 -19.00
CA SER A 179 5.45 -3.05 -18.42
C SER A 179 5.01 -2.24 -17.21
N GLY A 180 5.94 -1.95 -16.30
CA GLY A 180 5.71 -1.12 -15.12
C GLY A 180 5.15 0.26 -15.46
N GLY A 181 5.67 0.84 -16.54
CA GLY A 181 5.26 2.16 -17.03
C GLY A 181 3.86 2.20 -17.63
N GLN A 182 3.23 1.07 -17.95
CA GLN A 182 1.88 1.04 -18.53
C GLN A 182 0.78 0.78 -17.49
N ALA A 183 1.17 0.41 -16.27
CA ALA A 183 0.26 0.11 -15.18
C ALA A 183 -0.29 1.40 -14.55
N HIS A 184 -1.42 1.88 -15.08
CA HIS A 184 -2.04 3.13 -14.63
C HIS A 184 -3.50 2.97 -14.24
N VAL A 185 -3.91 3.80 -13.29
CA VAL A 185 -5.32 4.07 -12.97
C VAL A 185 -5.75 5.45 -13.50
N THR A 186 -6.93 5.94 -13.12
CA THR A 186 -7.33 7.32 -13.43
C THR A 186 -6.28 8.32 -12.95
N LEU A 187 -6.08 9.40 -13.73
CA LEU A 187 -5.02 10.40 -13.50
C LEU A 187 -4.98 10.89 -12.04
N HIS A 188 -6.14 11.31 -11.51
CA HIS A 188 -6.24 11.85 -10.16
C HIS A 188 -5.96 10.81 -9.07
N LEU A 189 -6.33 9.54 -9.27
CA LEU A 189 -6.07 8.48 -8.30
C LEU A 189 -4.60 8.09 -8.31
N ASN A 190 -4.00 8.06 -9.50
CA ASN A 190 -2.59 7.74 -9.70
C ASN A 190 -1.67 8.66 -8.88
N ASP A 191 -2.04 9.93 -8.73
CA ASP A 191 -1.29 10.93 -7.98
C ASP A 191 -1.18 10.65 -6.48
N TYR A 192 -2.13 9.89 -5.92
CA TYR A 192 -2.16 9.54 -4.51
C TYR A 192 -1.32 8.31 -4.18
N PHE A 193 -0.78 7.62 -5.19
CA PHE A 193 0.19 6.57 -4.99
C PHE A 193 1.60 7.14 -4.85
N PHE A 194 2.29 6.68 -3.81
CA PHE A 194 3.63 7.12 -3.42
C PHE A 194 4.70 6.56 -4.35
N ILE A 195 4.69 5.24 -4.54
CA ILE A 195 5.62 4.53 -5.41
C ILE A 195 4.87 3.53 -6.29
N ALA A 196 5.48 3.21 -7.42
CA ALA A 196 5.14 2.06 -8.24
C ALA A 196 6.33 1.11 -8.33
N HIS A 197 6.05 -0.18 -8.23
CA HIS A 197 7.04 -1.25 -8.35
C HIS A 197 6.60 -2.22 -9.43
N TRP A 198 7.45 -2.43 -10.44
CA TRP A 198 7.31 -3.52 -11.39
C TRP A 198 8.02 -4.76 -10.83
N HIS A 199 7.28 -5.86 -10.74
CA HIS A 199 7.78 -7.15 -10.30
C HIS A 199 7.85 -8.11 -11.49
N ASP A 200 9.06 -8.58 -11.76
CA ASP A 200 9.33 -9.60 -12.77
C ASP A 200 9.05 -10.98 -12.18
N PRO A 201 8.18 -11.82 -12.79
CA PRO A 201 7.93 -13.18 -12.31
C PRO A 201 9.18 -14.05 -12.24
N ASP A 202 10.23 -13.73 -13.00
CA ASP A 202 11.51 -14.46 -12.95
C ASP A 202 12.25 -14.24 -11.63
N ASP A 203 11.94 -13.18 -10.86
CA ASP A 203 12.49 -12.94 -9.52
C ASP A 203 11.91 -13.91 -8.46
N GLY A 204 10.83 -14.62 -8.79
CA GLY A 204 10.13 -15.57 -7.91
C GLY A 204 9.31 -14.92 -6.79
N PHE A 205 8.63 -15.76 -6.02
CA PHE A 205 7.75 -15.34 -4.93
C PHE A 205 8.17 -16.03 -3.61
N PRO A 206 9.16 -15.47 -2.87
CA PRO A 206 9.81 -16.18 -1.78
C PRO A 206 8.85 -16.69 -0.70
N ASN A 207 7.82 -15.91 -0.32
CA ASN A 207 6.91 -16.33 0.74
C ASN A 207 5.91 -17.39 0.26
N LEU A 208 5.46 -17.29 -0.98
CA LEU A 208 4.58 -18.23 -1.65
C LEU A 208 5.30 -19.58 -1.91
N ASP A 209 6.54 -19.53 -2.39
CA ASP A 209 7.39 -20.71 -2.60
C ASP A 209 7.62 -21.46 -1.29
N GLU A 210 7.96 -20.75 -0.21
CA GLU A 210 8.09 -21.34 1.13
C GLU A 210 6.78 -21.97 1.63
N ALA A 211 5.63 -21.38 1.30
CA ALA A 211 4.32 -21.91 1.68
C ALA A 211 3.99 -23.21 0.93
N TYR A 212 4.36 -23.31 -0.35
CA TYR A 212 4.22 -24.54 -1.13
C TYR A 212 5.16 -25.64 -0.66
N ASP A 213 6.42 -25.32 -0.38
CA ASP A 213 7.40 -26.28 0.15
C ASP A 213 6.94 -26.86 1.50
N ALA A 214 6.36 -26.03 2.37
CA ALA A 214 5.80 -26.47 3.64
C ALA A 214 4.60 -27.42 3.46
N ALA A 215 3.79 -27.21 2.43
CA ALA A 215 2.64 -28.07 2.12
C ALA A 215 3.07 -29.44 1.57
N ASP A 216 4.05 -29.47 0.66
CA ASP A 216 4.56 -30.71 0.05
C ASP A 216 5.38 -31.54 1.07
N GLY A 217 6.14 -30.87 1.94
CA GLY A 217 6.82 -31.49 3.08
C GLY A 217 5.87 -32.12 4.10
N ALA A 218 4.65 -31.59 4.25
CA ALA A 218 3.62 -32.15 5.13
C ALA A 218 2.92 -33.38 4.51
N GLU A 219 2.79 -33.44 3.18
CA GLU A 219 2.21 -34.59 2.46
C GLU A 219 3.11 -35.84 2.57
N THR A 220 4.43 -35.67 2.65
CA THR A 220 5.36 -36.79 2.88
C THR A 220 5.49 -37.22 4.35
N ALA A 221 5.01 -36.41 5.29
CA ALA A 221 5.22 -36.60 6.73
C ALA A 221 3.98 -37.01 7.55
N SER A 222 2.75 -36.96 7.03
CA SER A 222 1.55 -37.20 7.86
C SER A 222 0.49 -38.11 7.26
N THR A 223 0.57 -39.40 7.63
CA THR A 223 -0.57 -40.34 7.68
C THR A 223 -1.51 -40.09 8.87
N GLU A 224 -1.44 -38.93 9.54
CA GLU A 224 -2.26 -38.64 10.71
C GLU A 224 -3.31 -37.56 10.40
N SER A 225 -4.49 -38.08 10.05
CA SER A 225 -5.80 -37.44 9.88
C SER A 225 -6.02 -36.14 10.67
N VAL A 226 -6.05 -35.01 9.96
CA VAL A 226 -6.77 -33.81 10.41
C VAL A 226 -7.80 -33.44 9.34
N LEU A 227 -9.07 -33.52 9.76
CA LEU A 227 -10.26 -33.20 8.97
C LEU A 227 -10.14 -31.81 8.31
N LYS A 228 -9.94 -31.79 6.98
CA LYS A 228 -10.14 -30.61 6.13
C LYS A 228 -11.60 -30.18 6.22
N LYS A 229 -11.87 -29.07 6.90
CA LYS A 229 -13.13 -28.32 6.75
C LYS A 229 -12.91 -27.25 5.68
N SER A 230 -13.35 -27.55 4.47
CA SER A 230 -13.41 -26.61 3.35
C SER A 230 -14.47 -25.54 3.62
N THR A 231 -14.04 -24.30 3.88
CA THR A 231 -14.86 -23.10 3.72
C THR A 231 -14.03 -22.02 3.05
N HIS A 232 -14.40 -21.78 1.80
CA HIS A 232 -14.10 -20.66 0.91
C HIS A 232 -14.08 -19.29 1.65
N ASP A 233 -12.94 -18.91 2.22
CA ASP A 233 -12.47 -17.54 2.59
C ASP A 233 -11.19 -17.70 3.43
N ASP A 234 -10.12 -18.23 2.83
CA ASP A 234 -8.86 -18.48 3.54
C ASP A 234 -8.04 -17.19 3.64
N VAL A 235 -8.37 -16.35 4.62
CA VAL A 235 -7.42 -15.36 5.15
C VAL A 235 -6.33 -16.17 5.86
N PRO A 236 -5.04 -16.06 5.46
CA PRO A 236 -3.96 -16.75 6.14
C PRO A 236 -3.99 -16.45 7.64
N PRO A 237 -3.78 -17.45 8.52
CA PRO A 237 -3.70 -17.20 9.96
C PRO A 237 -2.61 -16.16 10.22
N LEU A 238 -2.93 -15.14 11.02
CA LEU A 238 -1.97 -14.11 11.43
C LEU A 238 -0.77 -14.80 12.08
N ALA A 239 0.45 -14.49 11.63
CA ALA A 239 1.65 -15.04 12.25
C ALA A 239 1.77 -14.54 13.69
N ASP A 240 2.04 -15.46 14.62
CA ASP A 240 2.18 -15.14 16.06
C ASP A 240 3.40 -14.25 16.35
N ASP A 241 4.44 -14.31 15.50
CA ASP A 241 5.66 -13.50 15.58
C ASP A 241 5.99 -12.83 14.23
N PRO A 242 5.46 -11.62 13.93
CA PRO A 242 5.79 -10.90 12.70
C PRO A 242 7.24 -10.41 12.71
N LEU A 243 7.90 -10.41 11.53
CA LEU A 243 9.28 -9.95 11.38
C LEU A 243 9.46 -8.48 11.80
N PHE A 244 8.48 -7.63 11.50
CA PHE A 244 8.44 -6.23 11.91
C PHE A 244 7.27 -5.95 12.84
N SER A 245 7.57 -5.38 13.99
CA SER A 245 6.57 -4.86 14.93
C SER A 245 6.15 -3.42 14.58
N GLU A 246 5.03 -2.96 15.14
CA GLU A 246 4.63 -1.54 15.03
C GLU A 246 5.71 -0.58 15.56
N GLY A 247 6.46 -0.99 16.60
CA GLY A 247 7.57 -0.22 17.14
C GLY A 247 8.72 -0.04 16.15
N ASP A 248 9.04 -1.09 15.40
CA ASP A 248 10.12 -1.08 14.40
C ASP A 248 9.79 -0.13 13.24
N ILE A 249 8.55 -0.19 12.73
CA ILE A 249 8.07 0.72 11.69
C ILE A 249 8.08 2.17 12.19
N ALA A 250 7.68 2.41 13.44
CA ALA A 250 7.70 3.74 14.04
C ALA A 250 9.13 4.27 14.25
N ALA A 251 10.08 3.40 14.58
CA ALA A 251 11.50 3.74 14.70
C ALA A 251 12.08 4.13 13.32
N LEU A 252 11.83 3.34 12.27
CA LEU A 252 12.24 3.67 10.90
C LEU A 252 11.62 4.99 10.42
N ALA A 253 10.34 5.23 10.72
CA ALA A 253 9.67 6.50 10.41
C ALA A 253 10.21 7.69 11.21
N LYS A 254 10.85 7.46 12.35
CA LYS A 254 11.54 8.51 13.10
C LYS A 254 12.90 8.81 12.45
N LEU A 255 13.68 7.78 12.15
CA LEU A 255 14.97 7.90 11.49
C LEU A 255 14.85 8.63 10.14
N SER A 256 13.84 8.30 9.33
CA SER A 256 13.63 8.96 8.03
C SER A 256 13.36 10.47 8.15
N ARG A 257 12.77 10.93 9.25
CA ARG A 257 12.55 12.37 9.49
C ARG A 257 13.83 13.12 9.91
N GLU A 258 14.81 12.42 10.45
CA GLU A 258 16.06 12.99 10.95
C GLU A 258 17.11 13.14 9.84
N VAL A 259 16.95 12.42 8.72
CA VAL A 259 17.83 12.47 7.54
C VAL A 259 17.93 13.87 6.98
N GLN A 260 19.17 14.31 6.74
CA GLN A 260 19.47 15.61 6.15
C GLN A 260 19.62 15.49 4.63
N ILE A 261 19.07 16.46 3.90
CA ILE A 261 19.29 16.60 2.45
C ILE A 261 20.16 17.84 2.24
N GLU A 262 21.34 17.64 1.66
CA GLU A 262 22.21 18.75 1.31
C GLU A 262 21.59 19.61 0.19
N VAL A 263 21.98 20.89 0.16
CA VAL A 263 21.43 21.86 -0.80
C VAL A 263 21.76 21.45 -2.25
N ASP A 264 22.92 20.87 -2.48
CA ASP A 264 23.34 20.44 -3.82
C ASP A 264 22.54 19.23 -4.31
N VAL A 265 22.21 18.29 -3.41
CA VAL A 265 21.32 17.15 -3.71
C VAL A 265 19.88 17.63 -3.93
N THR A 266 19.43 18.63 -3.15
CA THR A 266 18.11 19.26 -3.37
C THR A 266 18.04 19.93 -4.75
N ARG A 267 19.11 20.61 -5.17
CA ARG A 267 19.22 21.20 -6.52
C ARG A 267 19.19 20.11 -7.59
N TYR A 268 19.93 19.02 -7.39
CA TYR A 268 19.95 17.87 -8.28
C TYR A 268 18.55 17.25 -8.44
N GLN A 269 17.85 17.01 -7.33
CA GLN A 269 16.47 16.54 -7.31
C GLN A 269 15.55 17.45 -8.14
N MET A 270 15.61 18.78 -7.93
CA MET A 270 14.78 19.74 -8.65
C MET A 270 15.12 19.80 -10.15
N ASN A 271 16.40 19.61 -10.51
CA ASN A 271 16.81 19.52 -11.90
C ASN A 271 16.17 18.28 -12.56
N VAL A 272 16.25 17.10 -11.94
CA VAL A 272 15.59 15.88 -12.45
C VAL A 272 14.10 16.12 -12.69
N VAL A 273 13.39 16.72 -11.71
CA VAL A 273 11.97 17.08 -11.85
C VAL A 273 11.72 18.03 -13.02
N SER A 274 12.57 19.05 -13.19
CA SER A 274 12.44 20.03 -14.26
C SER A 274 12.63 19.39 -15.63
N TYR A 275 13.64 18.54 -15.79
CA TYR A 275 13.92 17.85 -17.05
C TYR A 275 12.81 16.86 -17.40
N LEU A 276 12.31 16.08 -16.43
CA LEU A 276 11.18 15.19 -16.70
C LEU A 276 9.91 15.95 -17.13
N ARG A 277 9.63 17.14 -16.57
CA ARG A 277 8.49 18.00 -16.98
C ARG A 277 8.66 18.60 -18.38
N MET A 278 9.90 18.81 -18.81
CA MET A 278 10.25 19.40 -20.10
C MET A 278 10.51 18.34 -21.17
N HIS A 279 10.64 17.07 -20.79
CA HIS A 279 10.90 15.98 -21.70
C HIS A 279 9.82 15.89 -22.78
N ARG A 280 10.26 15.75 -24.04
CA ARG A 280 9.40 15.85 -25.22
C ARG A 280 8.32 14.77 -25.26
N ALA A 281 8.65 13.56 -24.82
CA ALA A 281 7.73 12.42 -24.85
C ALA A 281 6.65 12.45 -23.75
N VAL A 282 6.63 13.43 -22.85
CA VAL A 282 5.70 13.43 -21.69
C VAL A 282 4.44 14.27 -21.97
N ALA A 283 3.27 13.65 -21.81
CA ALA A 283 1.97 14.19 -22.25
C ALA A 283 1.40 15.34 -21.40
N GLY A 284 1.63 15.34 -20.08
CA GLY A 284 0.92 16.20 -19.12
C GLY A 284 1.79 16.92 -18.10
N GLY A 285 3.12 16.79 -18.23
CA GLY A 285 4.04 17.16 -17.17
C GLY A 285 3.91 16.22 -15.95
N ILE A 286 4.62 16.58 -14.89
CA ILE A 286 4.68 15.81 -13.63
C ILE A 286 4.04 16.63 -12.53
N GLU A 287 3.20 15.98 -11.72
CA GLU A 287 2.44 16.64 -10.67
C GLU A 287 3.35 17.16 -9.55
N PRO A 288 2.98 18.26 -8.88
CA PRO A 288 3.72 18.75 -7.72
C PRO A 288 3.76 17.76 -6.54
N SER A 289 2.72 16.92 -6.40
CA SER A 289 2.67 15.87 -5.37
C SER A 289 3.80 14.85 -5.55
N ALA A 290 4.19 14.56 -6.80
CA ALA A 290 5.30 13.68 -7.11
C ALA A 290 6.63 14.20 -6.55
N THR A 291 6.86 15.52 -6.56
CA THR A 291 8.06 16.14 -5.96
C THR A 291 8.11 15.90 -4.45
N LYS A 292 6.96 15.97 -3.77
CA LYS A 292 6.86 15.68 -2.34
C LYS A 292 7.14 14.19 -2.06
N HIS A 293 6.51 13.29 -2.82
CA HIS A 293 6.75 11.84 -2.70
C HIS A 293 8.22 11.50 -2.98
N PHE A 294 8.83 12.17 -3.94
CA PHE A 294 10.25 12.00 -4.27
C PHE A 294 11.16 12.37 -3.10
N GLU A 295 10.94 13.52 -2.46
CA GLU A 295 11.70 13.93 -1.27
C GLU A 295 11.46 12.98 -0.07
N GLN A 296 10.21 12.56 0.14
CA GLN A 296 9.85 11.61 1.20
C GLN A 296 10.52 10.25 1.01
N LEU A 297 10.57 9.74 -0.23
CA LEU A 297 11.23 8.48 -0.53
C LEU A 297 12.73 8.55 -0.31
N LEU A 298 13.39 9.64 -0.73
CA LEU A 298 14.82 9.87 -0.51
C LEU A 298 15.18 9.77 0.98
N LYS A 299 14.40 10.45 1.82
CA LYS A 299 14.52 10.41 3.28
C LYS A 299 14.28 9.03 3.87
N CYS A 300 13.45 8.21 3.25
CA CYS A 300 13.17 6.86 3.73
C CYS A 300 14.20 5.83 3.27
N LEU A 301 14.85 6.04 2.13
CA LEU A 301 15.89 5.14 1.64
C LEU A 301 17.21 5.31 2.39
N ALA A 302 17.59 6.54 2.76
CA ALA A 302 18.89 6.79 3.40
C ALA A 302 19.13 5.95 4.67
N PRO A 303 18.19 5.83 5.63
CA PRO A 303 18.38 5.02 6.82
C PRO A 303 18.54 3.53 6.50
N LEU A 304 17.88 3.02 5.44
CA LEU A 304 17.99 1.61 5.05
C LEU A 304 19.40 1.27 4.53
N HIS A 305 20.08 2.26 3.97
CA HIS A 305 21.49 2.15 3.58
C HIS A 305 22.47 2.52 4.70
N SER A 306 21.99 2.70 5.94
CA SER A 306 22.79 3.18 7.09
C SER A 306 23.43 4.55 6.87
N LEU A 307 22.73 5.44 6.15
CA LEU A 307 23.15 6.80 5.85
C LEU A 307 22.24 7.81 6.55
N ASP A 308 22.84 8.83 7.17
CA ASP A 308 22.12 9.95 7.80
C ASP A 308 21.84 11.10 6.81
N PHE A 309 22.35 10.98 5.58
CA PHE A 309 22.22 11.97 4.52
C PHE A 309 21.87 11.29 3.19
N VAL A 310 21.28 12.07 2.28
CA VAL A 310 20.88 11.58 0.95
C VAL A 310 22.03 11.70 -0.04
N THR A 311 22.30 10.63 -0.80
CA THR A 311 23.29 10.61 -1.90
C THR A 311 22.62 10.68 -3.27
N PRO A 312 23.32 11.14 -4.33
CA PRO A 312 22.79 11.16 -5.69
C PRO A 312 22.34 9.78 -6.20
N ALA A 313 22.98 8.70 -5.76
CA ALA A 313 22.58 7.34 -6.12
C ALA A 313 21.17 7.00 -5.61
N LEU A 314 20.80 7.46 -4.40
CA LEU A 314 19.45 7.28 -3.87
C LEU A 314 18.41 8.07 -4.68
N VAL A 315 18.81 9.22 -5.24
CA VAL A 315 17.96 10.03 -6.12
C VAL A 315 17.60 9.25 -7.38
N HIS A 316 18.53 8.47 -7.94
CA HIS A 316 18.26 7.62 -9.11
C HIS A 316 17.23 6.53 -8.78
N LEU A 317 17.46 5.79 -7.69
CA LEU A 317 16.55 4.72 -7.25
C LEU A 317 15.15 5.27 -6.96
N ALA A 318 15.08 6.39 -6.25
CA ALA A 318 13.81 7.03 -5.92
C ALA A 318 13.08 7.55 -7.17
N ALA A 319 13.80 8.06 -8.17
CA ALA A 319 13.20 8.55 -9.40
C ALA A 319 12.53 7.41 -10.17
N ARG A 320 13.21 6.26 -10.30
CA ARG A 320 12.67 5.05 -10.92
C ARG A 320 11.37 4.61 -10.27
N LYS A 321 11.28 4.58 -8.94
CA LYS A 321 10.08 4.10 -8.23
C LYS A 321 8.94 5.13 -8.17
N VAL A 322 9.22 6.43 -8.09
CA VAL A 322 8.18 7.47 -7.94
C VAL A 322 7.55 7.88 -9.28
N TYR A 323 8.35 7.92 -10.35
CA TYR A 323 7.89 8.43 -11.65
C TYR A 323 7.37 7.35 -12.59
N LEU A 324 7.60 6.07 -12.31
CA LEU A 324 7.17 4.95 -13.14
C LEU A 324 5.68 5.01 -13.50
N HIS A 325 4.80 5.18 -12.51
CA HIS A 325 3.35 5.27 -12.75
C HIS A 325 2.88 6.66 -13.18
N ARG A 326 3.72 7.70 -13.10
CA ARG A 326 3.33 9.10 -13.33
C ARG A 326 3.65 9.58 -14.74
N VAL A 327 4.71 9.05 -15.33
CA VAL A 327 5.13 9.41 -16.68
C VAL A 327 4.16 8.76 -17.68
N ARG A 328 3.47 9.60 -18.45
CA ARG A 328 2.62 9.16 -19.56
C ARG A 328 3.20 9.62 -20.88
N ILE A 329 3.40 8.67 -21.78
CA ILE A 329 3.87 8.97 -23.13
C ILE A 329 2.80 9.75 -23.89
N VAL A 330 3.22 10.83 -24.53
CA VAL A 330 2.36 11.69 -25.33
C VAL A 330 1.91 10.97 -26.59
N HIS A 331 0.63 11.07 -26.92
CA HIS A 331 0.16 10.61 -28.21
C HIS A 331 0.77 11.50 -29.32
N PRO A 332 1.29 10.96 -30.43
CA PRO A 332 1.99 11.75 -31.47
C PRO A 332 1.23 13.01 -31.92
N ARG A 333 -0.09 12.90 -32.10
CA ARG A 333 -0.99 14.02 -32.45
C ARG A 333 -1.10 15.15 -31.41
N GLN A 334 -0.82 14.85 -30.15
CA GLN A 334 -0.95 15.78 -29.02
C GLN A 334 0.41 16.34 -28.58
N GLU A 335 1.49 15.99 -29.27
CA GLU A 335 2.82 16.49 -28.98
C GLU A 335 2.90 18.00 -29.27
N ARG A 336 3.69 18.73 -28.47
CA ARG A 336 3.69 20.21 -28.44
C ARG A 336 4.07 20.84 -29.79
N SER A 337 4.98 20.22 -30.54
CA SER A 337 5.45 20.68 -31.85
C SER A 337 4.42 20.53 -32.97
N MET A 338 3.35 19.74 -32.77
CA MET A 338 2.20 19.71 -33.70
C MET A 338 1.50 21.06 -33.82
N GLN A 339 1.46 21.85 -32.73
CA GLN A 339 0.91 23.21 -32.75
C GLN A 339 1.73 24.18 -33.61
N TRP A 340 2.99 23.82 -33.90
CA TRP A 340 3.94 24.61 -34.67
C TRP A 340 4.16 24.07 -36.09
N GLY A 341 3.32 23.14 -36.55
CA GLY A 341 3.35 22.64 -37.93
C GLY A 341 4.35 21.51 -38.21
N SER A 342 4.76 20.77 -37.18
CA SER A 342 5.61 19.58 -37.36
C SER A 342 4.89 18.46 -38.11
N GLN A 343 5.65 17.63 -38.82
CA GLN A 343 5.12 16.47 -39.54
C GLN A 343 4.85 15.32 -38.58
N LEU A 344 3.68 14.68 -38.72
CA LEU A 344 3.23 13.60 -37.85
C LEU A 344 4.14 12.37 -37.94
N GLU A 345 4.57 11.99 -39.13
CA GLU A 345 5.48 10.85 -39.39
C GLU A 345 6.83 11.03 -38.68
N ALA A 346 7.34 12.26 -38.63
CA ALA A 346 8.58 12.60 -37.92
C ALA A 346 8.42 12.51 -36.40
N ILE A 347 7.23 12.73 -35.86
CA ILE A 347 6.97 12.59 -34.41
C ILE A 347 6.73 11.12 -34.06
N GLU A 348 6.02 10.38 -34.90
CA GLU A 348 5.80 8.95 -34.70
C GLU A 348 7.12 8.20 -34.66
N SER A 349 8.03 8.45 -35.61
CA SER A 349 9.37 7.85 -35.61
C SER A 349 10.23 8.22 -34.39
N ILE A 350 10.02 9.40 -33.79
CA ILE A 350 10.74 9.81 -32.57
C ILE A 350 10.15 9.16 -31.33
N LEU A 351 8.82 8.95 -31.29
CA LEU A 351 8.13 8.35 -30.14
C LEU A 351 8.07 6.83 -30.20
N GLU A 352 8.39 6.23 -31.34
CA GLU A 352 8.40 4.79 -31.54
C GLU A 352 9.37 4.11 -30.56
N GLY A 353 8.86 3.16 -29.78
CA GLY A 353 9.65 2.37 -28.83
C GLY A 353 10.02 3.09 -27.52
N ILE A 354 9.62 4.36 -27.32
CA ILE A 354 9.90 5.07 -26.07
C ILE A 354 8.93 4.62 -24.98
N SER A 355 9.47 3.99 -23.93
CA SER A 355 8.72 3.64 -22.71
C SER A 355 8.92 4.69 -21.62
N PRO A 356 8.01 4.77 -20.63
CA PRO A 356 8.17 5.65 -19.46
C PRO A 356 9.49 5.44 -18.71
N GLU A 357 9.98 4.21 -18.67
CA GLU A 357 11.26 3.81 -18.07
C GLU A 357 12.44 4.45 -18.82
N ASP A 358 12.43 4.39 -20.16
CA ASP A 358 13.46 5.01 -21.01
C ASP A 358 13.53 6.53 -20.81
N VAL A 359 12.37 7.19 -20.66
CA VAL A 359 12.30 8.63 -20.37
C VAL A 359 12.96 8.97 -19.03
N ILE A 360 12.78 8.12 -18.02
CA ILE A 360 13.38 8.32 -16.70
C ILE A 360 14.90 8.14 -16.80
N GLU A 361 15.37 7.07 -17.45
CA GLU A 361 16.81 6.82 -17.62
C GLU A 361 17.48 7.91 -18.46
N ASP A 362 16.84 8.37 -19.54
CA ASP A 362 17.35 9.45 -20.37
C ASP A 362 17.56 10.73 -19.55
N VAL A 363 16.55 11.13 -18.75
CA VAL A 363 16.68 12.30 -17.88
C VAL A 363 17.75 12.11 -16.81
N LEU A 364 17.84 10.94 -16.18
CA LEU A 364 18.88 10.67 -15.18
C LEU A 364 20.28 10.72 -15.79
N SER A 365 20.44 10.33 -17.06
CA SER A 365 21.71 10.42 -17.79
C SER A 365 22.07 11.86 -18.19
N MET A 366 21.08 12.71 -18.48
CA MET A 366 21.29 14.11 -18.87
C MET A 366 21.66 15.02 -17.70
N VAL A 367 21.11 14.77 -16.51
CA VAL A 367 21.33 15.63 -15.35
C VAL A 367 22.61 15.21 -14.63
N ALA A 368 23.63 16.09 -14.64
CA ALA A 368 24.88 15.86 -13.93
C ALA A 368 24.67 15.80 -12.41
N ALA A 369 25.15 14.71 -11.79
CA ALA A 369 25.16 14.56 -10.35
C ALA A 369 26.14 15.56 -9.69
N PRO A 370 25.83 16.07 -8.49
CA PRO A 370 26.77 16.89 -7.74
C PRO A 370 28.00 16.05 -7.35
N LEU A 371 29.19 16.68 -7.37
CA LEU A 371 30.48 16.08 -7.10
C LEU A 371 30.76 15.93 -5.60
#